data_AF-A0A8T6HKW7-F1
#
_entry.id   AF-A0A8T6HKW7-F1
#
_cell.length_a   1.000
_cell.length_b   1.000
_cell.length_c   1.000
_cell.angle_alpha   90.00
_cell.angle_beta   90.00
_cell.angle_gamma   90.00
#
_symmetry.space_group_name_H-M   'P 1'
#
loop_
_entity.id
_entity.type
_entity.pdbx_description
1 polymer ?
#
loop_
_entity_poly.entity_id
_entity_poly.type
_entity_poly.pdbx_seq_one_letter_code
_entity_poly.pdbx_strand_id
1 'polypeptide(L)'
;MPEELLLEYQRATSHNDPVGEHLRDAWNAAWRHGDPNVVVAYDGAVKAIEGALIPIVIPDDPAATLGKVLAALRSKPTKWDTRFRGEGTVSALTALLHALWKTHARHAQVSPNSLDQAQDAVTVAVAIVALAQRGFIAPTVTPQPPGALSQEQGRDVR
;
A
#
# COMPACT_ATOMS: atom_id res chain seq x y z
N MET A 1 -10.78 -15.01 15.66
CA MET A 1 -10.13 -14.50 14.43
C MET A 1 -10.03 -15.65 13.45
N PRO A 2 -10.40 -15.49 12.18
CA PRO A 2 -10.30 -16.55 11.18
C PRO A 2 -8.84 -17.00 11.01
N GLU A 3 -8.60 -18.30 10.82
CA GLU A 3 -7.25 -18.88 10.65
C GLU A 3 -6.56 -18.29 9.40
N GLU A 4 -7.34 -17.97 8.38
CA GLU A 4 -6.89 -17.38 7.13
C GLU A 4 -6.25 -16.01 7.34
N LEU A 5 -6.80 -15.19 8.24
CA LEU A 5 -6.23 -13.88 8.56
C LEU A 5 -4.90 -14.02 9.30
N LEU A 6 -4.76 -15.05 10.14
CA LEU A 6 -3.50 -15.34 10.83
C LEU A 6 -2.40 -15.75 9.84
N LEU A 7 -2.73 -16.56 8.84
CA LEU A 7 -1.79 -16.94 7.78
C LEU A 7 -1.32 -15.73 6.96
N GLU A 8 -2.24 -14.83 6.59
CA GLU A 8 -1.88 -13.60 5.88
C GLU A 8 -1.04 -12.65 6.75
N TYR A 9 -1.36 -12.55 8.04
CA TYR A 9 -0.52 -11.81 9.00
C TYR A 9 0.89 -12.40 9.09
N GLN A 10 1.02 -13.71 9.28
CA GLN A 10 2.32 -14.40 9.34
C GLN A 10 3.14 -14.15 8.07
N ARG A 11 2.50 -14.18 6.90
CA ARG A 11 3.17 -13.88 5.63
C ARG A 11 3.58 -12.42 5.53
N ALA A 12 2.67 -11.49 5.80
CA ALA A 12 2.94 -10.06 5.73
C ALA A 12 4.09 -9.64 6.67
N THR A 13 4.24 -10.36 7.79
CA THR A 13 5.28 -10.12 8.81
C THR A 13 6.49 -11.05 8.72
N SER A 14 6.51 -11.97 7.74
CA SER A 14 7.58 -13.00 7.56
C SER A 14 8.92 -12.42 7.16
N HIS A 15 8.93 -11.23 6.55
CA HIS A 15 10.15 -10.50 6.25
C HIS A 15 10.57 -9.71 7.48
N ASN A 16 11.86 -9.77 7.82
CA ASN A 16 12.44 -8.93 8.86
C ASN A 16 12.82 -7.56 8.29
N ASP A 17 11.82 -6.84 7.80
CA ASP A 17 11.93 -5.51 7.24
C ASP A 17 11.05 -4.51 8.03
N PRO A 18 11.22 -3.19 7.79
CA PRO A 18 10.43 -2.17 8.49
C PRO A 18 8.92 -2.31 8.28
N VAL A 19 8.47 -2.90 7.16
CA VAL A 19 7.05 -3.13 6.88
C VAL A 19 6.49 -4.17 7.83
N GLY A 20 7.16 -5.31 7.96
CA GLY A 20 6.80 -6.39 8.86
C GLY A 20 6.86 -5.95 10.33
N GLU A 21 7.84 -5.11 10.70
CA GLU A 21 7.94 -4.52 12.05
C GLU A 21 6.72 -3.64 12.36
N HIS A 22 6.37 -2.71 11.47
CA HIS A 22 5.20 -1.86 11.66
C HIS A 22 3.90 -2.65 11.78
N LEU A 23 3.71 -3.72 11.00
CA LEU A 23 2.54 -4.60 11.14
C LEU A 23 2.51 -5.36 12.46
N ARG A 24 3.65 -5.90 12.91
CA ARG A 24 3.74 -6.62 14.19
C ARG A 24 3.41 -5.70 15.36
N ASP A 25 3.98 -4.50 15.38
CA ASP A 25 3.73 -3.51 16.42
C ASP A 25 2.26 -3.06 16.42
N ALA A 26 1.71 -2.81 15.23
CA ALA A 26 0.32 -2.42 15.06
C ALA A 26 -0.65 -3.48 15.58
N TRP A 27 -0.40 -4.74 15.21
CA TRP A 27 -1.17 -5.90 15.65
C TRP A 27 -1.12 -6.08 17.16
N ASN A 28 0.09 -6.06 17.73
CA ASN A 28 0.27 -6.19 19.17
C ASN A 28 -0.46 -5.06 19.91
N ALA A 29 -0.41 -3.83 19.40
CA ALA A 29 -1.11 -2.70 19.99
C ALA A 29 -2.65 -2.83 19.91
N ALA A 30 -3.19 -3.39 18.82
CA ALA A 30 -4.63 -3.54 18.60
C ALA A 30 -5.28 -4.69 19.39
N TRP A 31 -4.55 -5.76 19.66
CA TRP A 31 -5.08 -6.96 20.36
C TRP A 31 -4.41 -7.22 21.72
N ARG A 32 -3.65 -6.27 22.26
CA ARG A 32 -3.07 -6.38 23.61
C ARG A 32 -4.18 -6.58 24.65
N HIS A 33 -4.09 -7.66 25.41
CA HIS A 33 -5.08 -7.98 26.44
C HIS A 33 -5.12 -6.91 27.54
N GLY A 34 -6.32 -6.37 27.80
CA GLY A 34 -6.61 -5.46 28.91
C GLY A 34 -6.29 -3.98 28.68
N ASP A 35 -5.44 -3.64 27.72
CA ASP A 35 -5.02 -2.24 27.47
C ASP A 35 -4.44 -2.10 26.05
N PRO A 36 -5.31 -2.02 25.03
CA PRO A 36 -4.92 -1.79 23.65
C PRO A 36 -4.52 -0.34 23.41
N ASN A 37 -3.49 -0.12 22.60
CA ASN A 37 -3.05 1.20 22.20
C ASN A 37 -3.53 1.52 20.78
N VAL A 38 -4.71 2.12 20.69
CA VAL A 38 -5.38 2.42 19.42
C VAL A 38 -4.61 3.38 18.51
N VAL A 39 -3.80 4.28 19.10
CA VAL A 39 -2.98 5.23 18.34
C VAL A 39 -1.82 4.50 17.68
N VAL A 40 -1.09 3.69 18.44
CA VAL A 40 0.03 2.88 17.92
C VAL A 40 -0.46 1.88 16.88
N ALA A 41 -1.59 1.23 17.13
CA ALA A 41 -2.22 0.31 16.18
C ALA A 41 -2.50 0.98 14.84
N TYR A 42 -3.16 2.13 14.86
CA TYR A 42 -3.53 2.82 13.62
C TYR A 42 -2.32 3.40 12.88
N ASP A 43 -1.41 4.06 13.61
CA ASP A 43 -0.21 4.66 13.01
C ASP A 43 0.71 3.58 12.42
N GLY A 44 0.87 2.44 13.10
CA GLY A 44 1.62 1.31 12.59
C GLY A 44 0.99 0.69 11.34
N ALA A 45 -0.34 0.57 11.30
CA ALA A 45 -1.06 0.11 10.11
C ALA A 45 -0.81 1.02 8.89
N VAL A 46 -0.88 2.33 9.08
CA VAL A 46 -0.59 3.32 8.01
C VAL A 46 0.86 3.21 7.53
N LYS A 47 1.83 3.15 8.45
CA LYS A 47 3.25 3.02 8.10
C LYS A 47 3.58 1.74 7.36
N ALA A 48 2.94 0.63 7.73
CA ALA A 48 3.09 -0.63 7.01
C ALA A 48 2.60 -0.52 5.56
N ILE A 49 1.44 0.11 5.34
CA ILE A 49 0.91 0.37 4.00
C ILE A 49 1.84 1.29 3.20
N GLU A 50 2.36 2.36 3.82
CA GLU A 50 3.34 3.25 3.21
C GLU A 50 4.59 2.49 2.76
N GLY A 51 5.21 1.71 3.65
CA GLY A 51 6.40 0.94 3.31
C GLY A 51 6.17 -0.10 2.23
N ALA A 52 4.96 -0.67 2.12
CA ALA A 52 4.61 -1.61 1.07
C ALA A 52 4.30 -0.94 -0.30
N LEU A 53 3.68 0.24 -0.31
CA LEU A 53 3.21 0.88 -1.54
C LEU A 53 4.14 1.95 -2.09
N ILE A 54 4.89 2.67 -1.25
CA ILE A 54 5.82 3.73 -1.71
C ILE A 54 6.83 3.19 -2.72
N PRO A 55 7.52 2.05 -2.48
CA PRO A 55 8.49 1.52 -3.45
C PRO A 55 7.88 1.15 -4.81
N ILE A 56 6.56 0.96 -4.88
CA ILE A 56 5.84 0.59 -6.12
C ILE A 56 5.31 1.84 -6.82
N VAL A 57 4.72 2.77 -6.06
CA VAL A 57 3.96 3.90 -6.61
C VAL A 57 4.82 5.15 -6.79
N ILE A 58 5.74 5.41 -5.85
CA ILE A 58 6.58 6.61 -5.81
C ILE A 58 8.00 6.24 -5.32
N PRO A 59 8.74 5.40 -6.06
CA PRO A 59 10.03 4.86 -5.61
C PRO A 59 11.10 5.92 -5.35
N ASP A 60 11.02 7.07 -6.02
CA ASP A 60 12.05 8.11 -6.01
C ASP A 60 11.79 9.24 -4.98
N ASP A 61 10.78 9.09 -4.10
CA ASP A 61 10.44 10.08 -3.07
C ASP A 61 10.62 9.48 -1.66
N PRO A 62 11.78 9.66 -1.01
CA PRO A 62 12.03 9.12 0.33
C PRO A 62 11.19 9.79 1.42
N ALA A 63 10.52 10.91 1.11
CA ALA A 63 9.59 11.60 2.00
C ALA A 63 8.13 11.35 1.57
N ALA A 64 7.86 10.28 0.82
CA ALA A 64 6.52 9.92 0.44
C ALA A 64 5.67 9.50 1.65
N THR A 65 4.38 9.78 1.56
CA THR A 65 3.37 9.42 2.57
C THR A 65 2.19 8.78 1.88
N LEU A 66 1.26 8.20 2.65
CA LEU A 66 0.01 7.63 2.16
C LEU A 66 -0.80 8.67 1.36
N GLY A 67 -0.75 9.94 1.77
CA GLY A 67 -1.37 11.05 1.03
C GLY A 67 -0.78 11.24 -0.36
N LYS A 68 0.55 11.11 -0.51
CA LYS A 68 1.21 11.18 -1.82
C LYS A 68 0.90 9.96 -2.68
N VAL A 69 0.91 8.75 -2.09
CA VAL A 69 0.51 7.52 -2.78
C VAL A 69 -0.92 7.65 -3.34
N LEU A 70 -1.85 8.15 -2.54
CA LEU A 70 -3.22 8.45 -2.96
C LEU A 70 -3.28 9.43 -4.14
N ALA A 71 -2.51 10.52 -4.07
CA ALA A 71 -2.45 11.51 -5.15
C ALA A 71 -1.92 10.89 -6.45
N ALA A 72 -0.86 10.08 -6.37
CA ALA A 72 -0.26 9.41 -7.52
C ALA A 72 -1.24 8.40 -8.18
N LEU A 73 -1.90 7.56 -7.38
CA LEU A 73 -2.89 6.59 -7.87
C LEU A 73 -4.08 7.28 -8.56
N ARG A 74 -4.57 8.40 -8.00
CA ARG A 74 -5.69 9.18 -8.57
C ARG A 74 -5.32 9.94 -9.83
N SER A 75 -4.10 10.46 -9.90
CA SER A 75 -3.70 11.34 -11.01
C SER A 75 -3.69 10.62 -12.35
N LYS A 76 -3.33 9.33 -12.35
CA LYS A 76 -3.18 8.51 -13.55
C LYS A 76 -3.59 7.06 -13.27
N PRO A 77 -4.89 6.77 -13.07
CA PRO A 77 -5.34 5.42 -12.71
C PRO A 77 -4.98 4.38 -13.78
N THR A 78 -4.93 4.77 -15.05
CA THR A 78 -4.54 3.92 -16.20
C THR A 78 -3.05 3.55 -16.23
N LYS A 79 -2.21 4.23 -15.42
CA LYS A 79 -0.79 3.88 -15.25
C LYS A 79 -0.63 2.60 -14.41
N TRP A 80 -1.66 2.17 -13.69
CA TRP A 80 -1.58 1.07 -12.74
C TRP A 80 -2.39 -0.10 -13.24
N ASP A 81 -1.78 -1.27 -13.24
CA ASP A 81 -2.48 -2.52 -13.45
C ASP A 81 -2.62 -3.27 -12.14
N THR A 82 -3.69 -4.05 -12.02
CA THR A 82 -3.90 -4.95 -10.89
C THR A 82 -4.07 -6.38 -11.36
N ARG A 83 -3.67 -7.37 -10.56
CA ARG A 83 -3.86 -8.78 -10.92
C ARG A 83 -5.32 -9.20 -11.09
N PHE A 84 -6.27 -8.43 -10.58
CA PHE A 84 -7.68 -8.66 -10.84
C PHE A 84 -8.09 -8.06 -12.18
N ARG A 85 -8.72 -8.88 -13.03
CA ARG A 85 -9.21 -8.47 -14.36
C ARG A 85 -10.53 -7.68 -14.32
N GLY A 86 -10.91 -7.17 -13.16
CA GLY A 86 -12.13 -6.39 -12.96
C GLY A 86 -11.86 -4.89 -13.13
N GLU A 87 -12.82 -4.17 -13.70
CA GLU A 87 -12.76 -2.71 -13.76
C GLU A 87 -12.78 -2.10 -12.35
N GLY A 88 -12.10 -0.97 -12.17
CA GLY A 88 -12.19 -0.18 -10.94
C GLY A 88 -11.41 -0.73 -9.73
N THR A 89 -10.56 -1.73 -9.90
CA THR A 89 -9.72 -2.30 -8.82
C THR A 89 -8.76 -1.26 -8.21
N VAL A 90 -8.11 -0.44 -9.05
CA VAL A 90 -7.29 0.70 -8.60
C VAL A 90 -8.13 1.73 -7.85
N SER A 91 -9.35 1.98 -8.31
CA SER A 91 -10.31 2.89 -7.66
C SER A 91 -10.75 2.36 -6.30
N ALA A 92 -11.00 1.05 -6.18
CA ALA A 92 -11.36 0.39 -4.92
C ALA A 92 -10.20 0.46 -3.90
N LEU A 93 -8.97 0.15 -4.32
CA LEU A 93 -7.78 0.33 -3.50
C LEU A 93 -7.65 1.79 -3.05
N THR A 94 -7.79 2.74 -3.99
CA THR A 94 -7.71 4.18 -3.71
C THR A 94 -8.79 4.63 -2.71
N ALA A 95 -10.00 4.09 -2.80
CA ALA A 95 -11.09 4.41 -1.87
C ALA A 95 -10.78 3.92 -0.46
N LEU A 96 -10.25 2.69 -0.33
CA LEU A 96 -9.88 2.11 0.95
C LEU A 96 -8.72 2.88 1.61
N LEU A 97 -7.66 3.18 0.84
CA LEU A 97 -6.54 4.01 1.29
C LEU A 97 -7.01 5.42 1.73
N HIS A 98 -8.01 5.99 1.04
CA HIS A 98 -8.56 7.30 1.40
C HIS A 98 -9.31 7.27 2.71
N ALA A 99 -10.10 6.22 2.96
CA ALA A 99 -10.82 6.04 4.22
C ALA A 99 -9.84 5.98 5.40
N LEU A 100 -8.73 5.24 5.24
CA LEU A 100 -7.66 5.16 6.23
C LEU A 100 -6.97 6.53 6.44
N TRP A 101 -6.60 7.21 5.35
CA TRP A 101 -5.90 8.49 5.43
C TRP A 101 -6.75 9.60 6.07
N LYS A 102 -8.04 9.69 5.73
CA LYS A 102 -8.95 10.69 6.31
C LYS A 102 -9.15 10.51 7.82
N THR A 103 -9.17 9.25 8.26
CA THR A 103 -9.32 8.90 9.66
C THR A 103 -8.01 9.16 10.43
N HIS A 104 -6.86 8.95 9.79
CA HIS A 104 -5.53 9.26 10.34
C HIS A 104 -5.25 10.78 10.42
N ALA A 105 -5.74 11.57 9.47
CA ALA A 105 -5.52 13.02 9.46
C ALA A 105 -6.11 13.64 10.72
N ARG A 106 -5.24 14.24 11.54
CA ARG A 106 -5.51 14.94 12.82
C ARG A 106 -6.47 16.15 12.74
N HIS A 107 -7.34 16.18 11.73
CA HIS A 107 -8.34 17.22 11.45
C HIS A 107 -9.77 16.82 11.84
N ALA A 108 -10.01 15.59 12.30
CA ALA A 108 -11.25 15.30 13.02
C ALA A 108 -11.12 15.89 14.44
N GLN A 109 -11.92 16.90 14.77
CA GLN A 109 -12.06 17.48 16.13
C GLN A 109 -12.56 16.48 17.20
N VAL A 110 -12.48 15.17 16.93
CA VAL A 110 -12.94 14.07 17.77
C VAL A 110 -11.81 13.04 17.85
N SER A 111 -11.15 12.95 19.01
CA SER A 111 -10.25 11.85 19.41
C SER A 111 -11.04 10.52 19.55
N PRO A 112 -10.37 9.39 19.81
CA PRO A 112 -9.28 8.71 19.09
C PRO A 112 -9.87 7.62 18.17
N ASN A 113 -9.05 6.97 17.34
CA ASN A 113 -9.45 5.76 16.62
C ASN A 113 -10.02 4.75 17.64
N SER A 114 -11.28 4.33 17.52
CA SER A 114 -11.83 3.32 18.43
C SER A 114 -11.02 2.02 18.33
N LEU A 115 -11.16 1.13 19.31
CA LEU A 115 -10.53 -0.20 19.23
C LEU A 115 -10.92 -0.92 17.93
N ASP A 116 -12.21 -0.90 17.59
CA ASP A 116 -12.72 -1.52 16.36
C ASP A 116 -12.10 -0.88 15.12
N GLN A 117 -12.02 0.46 15.06
CA GLN A 117 -11.40 1.16 13.93
C GLN A 117 -9.90 0.85 13.81
N ALA A 118 -9.19 0.72 14.93
CA ALA A 118 -7.79 0.34 14.94
C ALA A 118 -7.61 -1.10 14.45
N GLN A 119 -8.45 -2.03 14.91
CA GLN A 119 -8.43 -3.43 14.47
C GLN A 119 -8.79 -3.58 12.98
N ASP A 120 -9.78 -2.82 12.49
CA ASP A 120 -10.13 -2.76 11.08
C ASP A 120 -8.97 -2.22 10.23
N ALA A 121 -8.32 -1.14 10.69
CA ALA A 121 -7.16 -0.57 10.01
C ALA A 121 -6.00 -1.57 9.92
N VAL A 122 -5.70 -2.28 11.00
CA VAL A 122 -4.67 -3.33 10.99
C VAL A 122 -5.04 -4.48 10.07
N THR A 123 -6.31 -4.91 10.08
CA THR A 123 -6.81 -5.98 9.19
C THR A 123 -6.65 -5.60 7.73
N VAL A 124 -7.03 -4.37 7.37
CA VAL A 124 -6.85 -3.84 6.02
C VAL A 124 -5.36 -3.74 5.66
N ALA A 125 -4.51 -3.28 6.58
CA ALA A 125 -3.07 -3.18 6.35
C ALA A 125 -2.45 -4.55 6.07
N VAL A 126 -2.80 -5.60 6.83
CA VAL A 126 -2.38 -6.98 6.57
C VAL A 126 -2.73 -7.40 5.14
N ALA A 127 -3.99 -7.19 4.73
CA ALA A 127 -4.43 -7.56 3.38
C ALA A 127 -3.68 -6.79 2.28
N ILE A 128 -3.54 -5.46 2.42
CA ILE A 128 -2.86 -4.63 1.42
C ILE A 128 -1.37 -4.98 1.32
N VAL A 129 -0.68 -5.15 2.45
CA VAL A 129 0.75 -5.52 2.47
C VAL A 129 0.96 -6.89 1.84
N ALA A 130 0.14 -7.88 2.21
CA ALA A 130 0.21 -9.22 1.61
C ALA A 130 -0.04 -9.18 0.08
N LEU A 131 -1.02 -8.40 -0.37
CA LEU A 131 -1.30 -8.20 -1.79
C LEU A 131 -0.14 -7.49 -2.51
N ALA A 132 0.43 -6.44 -1.93
CA ALA A 132 1.55 -5.68 -2.49
C ALA A 132 2.82 -6.54 -2.62
N GLN A 133 3.17 -7.30 -1.58
CA GLN A 133 4.29 -8.26 -1.61
C GLN A 133 4.08 -9.34 -2.68
N ARG A 134 2.82 -9.69 -2.99
CA ARG A 134 2.46 -10.59 -4.08
C ARG A 134 2.43 -9.89 -5.43
N GLY A 135 2.78 -8.61 -5.56
CA GLY A 135 2.72 -7.88 -6.84
C GLY A 135 1.30 -7.69 -7.36
N PHE A 136 0.33 -7.49 -6.47
CA PHE A 136 -1.06 -7.21 -6.82
C PHE A 136 -1.19 -5.96 -7.70
N ILE A 137 -0.40 -4.92 -7.41
CA ILE A 137 -0.36 -3.66 -8.15
C ILE A 137 1.04 -3.46 -8.74
N ALA A 138 1.09 -2.99 -9.98
CA ALA A 138 2.33 -2.63 -10.67
C ALA A 138 2.07 -1.51 -11.69
N PRO A 139 3.11 -0.77 -12.12
CA PRO A 139 3.00 0.08 -13.29
C PRO A 139 2.61 -0.74 -14.52
N THR A 140 1.66 -0.25 -15.31
CA THR A 140 1.30 -0.82 -16.61
C THR A 140 2.57 -0.88 -17.46
N VAL A 141 3.02 -2.10 -17.77
CA VAL A 141 4.07 -2.29 -18.77
C VAL A 141 3.45 -1.90 -20.10
N THR A 142 3.83 -0.73 -20.63
CA THR A 142 3.51 -0.42 -22.02
C THR A 142 4.27 -1.45 -22.85
N PRO A 143 3.62 -2.28 -23.68
CA PRO A 143 4.36 -3.15 -24.59
C PRO A 143 5.27 -2.26 -25.43
N GLN A 144 6.57 -2.40 -25.26
CA GLN A 144 7.52 -1.76 -26.16
C GLN A 144 7.22 -2.33 -27.56
N PRO A 145 6.90 -1.50 -28.57
CA PRO A 145 6.59 -2.01 -29.89
C PRO A 145 7.81 -2.80 -30.39
N PRO A 146 7.64 -4.05 -30.86
CA PRO A 146 8.73 -4.80 -31.47
C PRO A 146 9.15 -4.07 -32.75
N GLY A 147 10.28 -3.35 -32.71
CA GLY A 147 10.89 -2.81 -33.94
C GLY A 147 11.31 -1.34 -33.96
N ALA A 148 11.63 -0.70 -32.82
CA ALA A 148 12.48 0.49 -32.88
C ALA A 148 13.96 0.06 -33.07
N LEU A 149 14.25 -0.56 -34.22
CA LEU A 149 15.62 -0.69 -34.69
C LEU A 149 16.10 0.71 -35.07
N SER A 150 17.20 1.13 -34.46
CA SER A 150 17.94 2.34 -34.80
C SER A 150 18.21 2.39 -36.32
N GLN A 151 17.43 3.21 -37.02
CA GLN A 151 17.75 3.72 -38.34
C GLN A 151 18.22 5.17 -38.17
N GLU A 152 19.46 5.33 -37.71
CA GLU A 152 20.29 6.49 -38.05
C GLU A 152 21.64 5.93 -38.51
N GLN A 153 21.79 5.79 -39.83
CA GLN A 153 22.42 6.80 -40.68
C GLN A 153 23.94 6.84 -40.52
N GLY A 154 24.58 6.11 -41.43
CA GLY A 154 25.96 6.28 -41.83
C GLY A 154 26.10 5.89 -43.29
N ARG A 155 25.23 6.45 -44.16
CA ARG A 155 25.35 6.31 -45.62
C ARG A 155 25.99 7.58 -46.16
N ASP A 156 27.19 7.37 -46.70
CA ASP A 156 27.95 8.15 -47.68
C ASP A 156 28.27 9.64 -47.43
N VAL A 157 29.57 9.97 -47.46
CA VAL A 157 30.16 10.83 -48.51
C VAL A 157 31.67 10.53 -48.69
N ARG A 158 32.01 9.99 -49.87
CA ARG A 158 33.30 10.03 -50.63
C ARG A 158 34.48 9.18 -50.19
#